data_AF-A0A2H0ZGT1-F1
#
_entry.id   AF-A0A2H0ZGT1-F1
#
_cell.length_a   1.000
_cell.length_b   1.000
_cell.length_c   1.000
_cell.angle_alpha   90.00
_cell.angle_beta   90.00
_cell.angle_gamma   90.00
#
_symmetry.space_group_name_H-M   'P 1'
#
loop_
_entity.id
_entity.type
_entity.pdbx_description
1 polymer ?
#
loop_
_entity_poly.entity_id
_entity_poly.type
_entity_poly.pdbx_seq_one_letter_code
_entity_poly.pdbx_strand_id
1 'polypeptide(L)'
;MPVSVIGCGKSSLFRALKSLYPQFAHIESDRSANKRDFYKSLKDAFKDHSVVLADRNNHMKQHRREIFELFEEDFVNILVVNFVDPSVDKETVKNTAFKRIKARGKNHPTIDGHDTRKVKMILGKFMKDFTPFDIDEATTSNHVCELDLDMTEGLLPTTMEMLSCLHEHLFLEIPDEKEVFRTLMSGMEYRVPNKEKKFLQLKGKSQDSHKNIRQGSSKRQNNRSG
;
A
#
# COMPACT_ATOMS: atom_id res chain seq x y z
N MET A 1 -5.96 -4.33 7.97
CA MET A 1 -5.04 -4.56 6.83
C MET A 1 -5.79 -4.35 5.52
N PRO A 2 -5.41 -3.40 4.67
CA PRO A 2 -6.08 -3.17 3.39
C PRO A 2 -5.72 -4.20 2.33
N VAL A 3 -6.66 -4.54 1.45
CA VAL A 3 -6.47 -5.27 0.20
C VAL A 3 -6.90 -4.36 -0.93
N SER A 4 -5.92 -3.76 -1.59
CA SER A 4 -6.15 -2.61 -2.46
C SER A 4 -5.07 -2.47 -3.51
N VAL A 5 -5.33 -1.65 -4.54
CA VAL A 5 -4.32 -1.15 -5.46
C VAL A 5 -4.04 0.32 -5.20
N ILE A 6 -3.00 0.84 -5.86
CA ILE A 6 -2.67 2.26 -5.76
C ILE A 6 -3.82 3.12 -6.28
N GLY A 7 -4.14 4.22 -5.58
CA GLY A 7 -5.22 5.12 -5.95
C GLY A 7 -6.61 4.73 -5.41
N CYS A 8 -6.76 3.62 -4.66
CA CYS A 8 -8.05 3.24 -4.06
C CYS A 8 -8.55 4.16 -2.94
N GLY A 9 -7.70 5.02 -2.36
CA GLY A 9 -8.11 5.96 -1.30
C GLY A 9 -7.70 5.56 0.11
N LYS A 10 -7.18 4.34 0.32
CA LYS A 10 -6.65 3.79 1.59
C LYS A 10 -5.95 4.81 2.49
N SER A 11 -4.89 5.46 2.00
CA SER A 11 -4.11 6.37 2.85
C SER A 11 -4.86 7.65 3.22
N SER A 12 -5.85 8.06 2.42
CA SER A 12 -6.72 9.18 2.79
C SER A 12 -7.70 8.77 3.87
N LEU A 13 -8.30 7.58 3.74
CA LEU A 13 -9.18 7.01 4.76
C LEU A 13 -8.42 6.81 6.09
N PHE A 14 -7.21 6.23 6.05
CA PHE A 14 -6.42 5.99 7.26
C PHE A 14 -5.94 7.27 7.95
N ARG A 15 -5.61 8.32 7.19
CA ARG A 15 -5.30 9.64 7.79
C ARG A 15 -6.53 10.27 8.44
N ALA A 16 -7.71 10.09 7.84
CA ALA A 16 -8.97 10.54 8.44
C ALA A 16 -9.22 9.81 9.75
N LEU A 17 -9.12 8.48 9.76
CA LEU A 17 -9.24 7.67 10.98
C LEU A 17 -8.23 8.10 12.04
N LYS A 18 -6.96 8.36 11.68
CA LYS A 18 -5.95 8.83 12.64
C LYS A 18 -6.27 10.21 13.21
N SER A 19 -6.92 11.07 12.44
CA SER A 19 -7.35 12.40 12.91
C SER A 19 -8.58 12.32 13.81
N LEU A 20 -9.54 11.44 13.50
CA LEU A 20 -10.74 11.19 14.32
C LEU A 20 -10.39 10.42 15.60
N TYR A 21 -9.44 9.49 15.52
CA TYR A 21 -8.98 8.65 16.61
C TYR A 21 -7.46 8.80 16.79
N PRO A 22 -6.99 9.86 17.49
CA PRO A 22 -5.57 10.11 17.73
C PRO A 22 -4.83 8.98 18.45
N GLN A 23 -5.53 8.09 19.14
CA GLN A 23 -4.97 6.93 19.81
C GLN A 23 -4.57 5.79 18.87
N PHE A 24 -5.01 5.79 17.60
CA PHE A 24 -4.60 4.79 16.62
C PHE A 24 -3.15 5.01 16.16
N ALA A 25 -2.42 3.96 15.84
CA ALA A 25 -1.16 4.09 15.11
C ALA A 25 -1.41 4.05 13.60
N HIS A 26 -0.78 4.94 12.83
CA HIS A 26 -0.83 4.90 11.36
C HIS A 26 0.58 4.70 10.81
N ILE A 27 0.83 3.53 10.23
CA ILE A 27 2.15 3.13 9.74
C ILE A 27 2.10 3.02 8.22
N GLU A 28 2.83 3.88 7.52
CA GLU A 28 2.85 3.96 6.05
C GLU A 28 4.06 3.23 5.44
N SER A 29 3.80 2.21 4.60
CA SER A 29 4.89 1.45 3.95
C SER A 29 5.75 2.32 3.04
N ASP A 30 5.17 3.34 2.41
CA ASP A 30 5.86 4.28 1.53
C ASP A 30 6.85 5.18 2.30
N ARG A 31 6.64 5.36 3.62
CA ARG A 31 7.53 6.14 4.50
C ARG A 31 8.63 5.28 5.13
N SER A 32 8.45 3.97 5.24
CA SER A 32 9.47 3.06 5.75
C SER A 32 10.70 3.01 4.84
N ALA A 33 11.88 2.78 5.43
CA ALA A 33 13.11 2.69 4.65
C ALA A 33 13.17 1.40 3.81
N ASN A 34 12.63 0.30 4.34
CA ASN A 34 12.49 -0.98 3.66
C ASN A 34 11.33 -1.79 4.26
N LYS A 35 11.07 -2.97 3.67
CA LYS A 35 10.00 -3.89 4.09
C LYS A 35 10.15 -4.34 5.55
N ARG A 36 11.38 -4.63 6.00
CA ARG A 36 11.65 -5.09 7.37
C ARG A 36 11.30 -4.01 8.39
N ASP A 37 11.66 -2.76 8.11
CA ASP A 37 11.36 -1.64 9.01
C ASP A 37 9.85 -1.40 9.10
N PHE A 38 9.11 -1.54 8.00
CA PHE A 38 7.64 -1.46 8.03
C PHE A 38 7.03 -2.47 9.02
N TYR A 39 7.40 -3.76 8.89
CA TYR A 39 6.89 -4.80 9.79
C TYR A 39 7.34 -4.63 11.23
N LYS A 40 8.58 -4.20 11.46
CA LYS A 40 9.06 -3.86 12.79
C LYS A 40 8.22 -2.74 13.40
N SER A 41 7.95 -1.67 12.65
CA SER A 41 7.10 -0.56 13.12
C SER A 41 5.67 -0.99 13.41
N LEU A 42 5.11 -1.94 12.65
CA LEU A 42 3.79 -2.51 12.98
C LEU A 42 3.79 -3.22 14.33
N LYS A 43 4.78 -4.10 14.59
CA LYS A 43 4.90 -4.76 15.90
C LYS A 43 5.15 -3.78 17.04
N ASP A 44 6.09 -2.86 16.84
CA ASP A 44 6.45 -1.88 17.86
C ASP A 44 5.25 -0.97 18.21
N ALA A 45 4.38 -0.64 17.25
CA ALA A 45 3.19 0.17 17.51
C ALA A 45 2.18 -0.49 18.47
N PHE A 46 2.07 -1.82 18.49
CA PHE A 46 1.18 -2.52 19.42
C PHE A 46 1.63 -2.47 20.89
N LYS A 47 2.83 -1.93 21.19
CA LYS A 47 3.27 -1.67 22.57
C LYS A 47 2.49 -0.53 23.22
N ASP A 48 2.12 0.47 22.42
CA ASP A 48 1.51 1.72 22.91
C ASP A 48 0.09 1.95 22.35
N HIS A 49 -0.34 1.17 21.35
CA HIS A 49 -1.60 1.37 20.63
C HIS A 49 -2.38 0.06 20.49
N SER A 50 -3.69 0.12 20.73
CA SER A 50 -4.60 -1.03 20.55
C SER A 50 -5.00 -1.27 19.09
N VAL A 51 -4.91 -0.24 18.25
CA VAL A 51 -5.28 -0.30 16.82
C VAL A 51 -4.14 0.24 15.98
N VAL A 52 -3.70 -0.57 15.02
CA VAL A 52 -2.63 -0.23 14.07
C VAL A 52 -3.15 -0.28 12.64
N LEU A 53 -3.13 0.87 11.98
CA LEU A 53 -3.49 1.04 10.58
C LEU A 53 -2.28 0.71 9.69
N ALA A 54 -2.22 -0.54 9.21
CA ALA A 54 -1.15 -1.02 8.33
C ALA A 54 -1.32 -0.50 6.90
N ASP A 55 -0.82 0.71 6.62
CA ASP A 55 -1.00 1.42 5.36
C ASP A 55 -0.05 0.92 4.26
N ARG A 56 -0.38 -0.26 3.72
CA ARG A 56 0.21 -0.91 2.54
C ARG A 56 -0.92 -1.45 1.66
N ASN A 57 -0.66 -1.59 0.36
CA ASN A 57 -1.69 -2.04 -0.58
C ASN A 57 -2.10 -3.52 -0.41
N ASN A 58 -1.15 -4.41 -0.07
CA ASN A 58 -1.35 -5.86 0.09
C ASN A 58 -2.16 -6.57 -1.04
N HIS A 59 -2.06 -6.04 -2.27
CA HIS A 59 -2.68 -6.62 -3.47
C HIS A 59 -2.29 -8.07 -3.79
N MET A 60 -1.18 -8.59 -3.26
CA MET A 60 -0.71 -9.96 -3.52
C MET A 60 -0.91 -10.83 -2.28
N LYS A 61 -1.33 -12.08 -2.47
CA LYS A 61 -1.41 -13.14 -1.44
C LYS A 61 -0.18 -13.19 -0.53
N GLN A 62 1.02 -13.15 -1.10
CA GLN A 62 2.28 -13.14 -0.34
C GLN A 62 2.36 -11.97 0.65
N HIS A 63 1.91 -10.77 0.27
CA HIS A 63 1.98 -9.60 1.14
C HIS A 63 1.08 -9.72 2.38
N ARG A 64 -0.06 -10.42 2.23
CA ARG A 64 -1.01 -10.67 3.31
C ARG A 64 -0.53 -11.78 4.24
N ARG A 65 -0.02 -12.89 3.69
CA ARG A 65 0.64 -13.95 4.46
C ARG A 65 1.76 -13.41 5.36
N GLU A 66 2.61 -12.53 4.82
CA GLU A 66 3.65 -11.88 5.61
C GLU A 66 3.11 -11.07 6.81
N ILE A 67 1.87 -10.59 6.77
CA ILE A 67 1.21 -9.90 7.90
C ILE A 67 0.58 -10.90 8.87
N PHE A 68 -0.07 -11.96 8.37
CA PHE A 68 -0.61 -13.01 9.24
C PHE A 68 0.51 -13.72 10.03
N GLU A 69 1.57 -14.15 9.35
CA GLU A 69 2.76 -14.76 9.96
C GLU A 69 3.45 -13.81 10.96
N LEU A 70 3.41 -12.49 10.70
CA LEU A 70 3.98 -11.51 11.62
C LEU A 70 3.28 -11.54 12.99
N PHE A 71 1.97 -11.75 13.01
CA PHE A 71 1.13 -11.72 14.20
C PHE A 71 0.59 -13.11 14.57
N GLU A 72 1.21 -14.19 14.10
CA GLU A 72 0.71 -15.54 14.38
C GLU A 72 0.79 -15.90 15.87
N GLU A 73 1.86 -15.46 16.53
CA GLU A 73 2.14 -15.69 17.96
C GLU A 73 1.65 -14.53 18.86
N ASP A 74 1.23 -13.43 18.25
CA ASP A 74 0.72 -12.25 18.95
C ASP A 74 -0.80 -12.30 18.78
N PHE A 75 -1.60 -12.46 19.84
CA PHE A 75 -3.08 -12.56 19.79
C PHE A 75 -3.76 -11.27 19.25
N VAL A 76 -3.52 -10.94 17.99
CA VAL A 76 -3.95 -9.75 17.29
C VAL A 76 -5.09 -10.12 16.35
N ASN A 77 -6.19 -9.39 16.48
CA ASN A 77 -7.31 -9.49 15.56
C ASN A 77 -7.00 -8.69 14.30
N ILE A 78 -7.25 -9.27 13.12
CA ILE A 78 -6.96 -8.64 11.83
C ILE A 78 -8.27 -8.36 11.10
N LEU A 79 -8.64 -7.08 11.04
CA LEU A 79 -9.69 -6.60 10.13
C LEU A 79 -9.09 -6.41 8.72
N VAL A 80 -9.45 -7.28 7.79
CA VAL A 80 -9.14 -7.16 6.36
C VAL A 80 -10.12 -6.16 5.74
N VAL A 81 -9.60 -5.15 5.05
CA VAL A 81 -10.42 -4.11 4.41
C VAL A 81 -10.23 -4.20 2.90
N ASN A 82 -11.19 -4.80 2.21
CA ASN A 82 -11.18 -4.98 0.77
C ASN A 82 -11.63 -3.69 0.09
N PHE A 83 -10.76 -3.04 -0.68
CA PHE A 83 -11.11 -1.83 -1.44
C PHE A 83 -11.51 -2.14 -2.89
N VAL A 84 -11.28 -3.36 -3.35
CA VAL A 84 -11.50 -3.75 -4.75
C VAL A 84 -12.44 -4.93 -4.72
N ASP A 85 -13.71 -4.68 -5.05
CA ASP A 85 -14.67 -5.72 -5.29
C ASP A 85 -14.22 -6.54 -6.52
N PRO A 86 -14.01 -7.87 -6.38
CA PRO A 86 -13.61 -8.73 -7.48
C PRO A 86 -14.65 -8.84 -8.61
N SER A 87 -15.91 -8.48 -8.35
CA SER A 87 -16.99 -8.43 -9.34
C SER A 87 -16.87 -7.23 -10.30
N VAL A 88 -16.23 -6.14 -9.84
CA VAL A 88 -16.03 -4.92 -10.65
C VAL A 88 -14.96 -5.16 -11.69
N ASP A 89 -15.24 -4.73 -12.93
CA ASP A 89 -14.30 -4.93 -14.02
C ASP A 89 -12.97 -4.19 -13.78
N LYS A 90 -11.86 -4.85 -14.16
CA LYS A 90 -10.51 -4.31 -13.92
C LYS A 90 -10.29 -2.95 -14.59
N GLU A 91 -11.01 -2.63 -15.66
CA GLU A 91 -10.88 -1.36 -16.35
C GLU A 91 -11.51 -0.21 -15.57
N THR A 92 -12.70 -0.41 -15.00
CA THR A 92 -13.34 0.53 -14.06
C THR A 92 -12.45 0.81 -12.87
N VAL A 93 -11.89 -0.24 -12.23
CA VAL A 93 -10.93 -0.09 -11.13
C VAL A 93 -9.73 0.77 -11.53
N LYS A 94 -9.09 0.45 -12.67
CA LYS A 94 -7.95 1.24 -13.19
C LYS A 94 -8.34 2.69 -13.49
N ASN A 95 -9.49 2.91 -14.12
CA ASN A 95 -9.94 4.24 -14.51
C ASN A 95 -10.25 5.11 -13.30
N THR A 96 -10.91 4.56 -12.28
CA THR A 96 -11.19 5.26 -11.02
C THR A 96 -9.89 5.59 -10.29
N ALA A 97 -8.99 4.62 -10.14
CA ALA A 97 -7.68 4.85 -9.52
C ALA A 97 -6.83 5.88 -10.31
N PHE A 98 -6.85 5.82 -11.65
CA PHE A 98 -6.16 6.76 -12.53
C PHE A 98 -6.68 8.19 -12.33
N LYS A 99 -8.00 8.40 -12.36
CA LYS A 99 -8.62 9.71 -12.13
C LYS A 99 -8.21 10.29 -10.77
N ARG A 100 -8.20 9.46 -9.72
CA ARG A 100 -7.80 9.86 -8.36
C ARG A 100 -6.32 10.23 -8.26
N ILE A 101 -5.43 9.44 -8.84
CA ILE A 101 -3.98 9.73 -8.85
C ILE A 101 -3.71 11.01 -9.65
N LYS A 102 -4.37 11.19 -10.80
CA LYS A 102 -4.24 12.39 -11.62
C LYS A 102 -4.71 13.65 -10.89
N ALA A 103 -5.86 13.58 -10.20
CA ALA A 103 -6.38 14.68 -9.40
C ALA A 103 -5.42 15.11 -8.27
N ARG A 104 -4.62 14.17 -7.73
CA ARG A 104 -3.59 14.47 -6.71
C ARG A 104 -2.30 15.07 -7.28
N GLY A 105 -2.07 15.00 -8.59
CA GLY A 105 -0.86 15.54 -9.24
C GLY A 105 0.44 15.07 -8.58
N LYS A 106 1.35 16.00 -8.27
CA LYS A 106 2.65 15.72 -7.60
C LYS A 106 2.57 15.48 -6.09
N ASN A 107 1.38 15.41 -5.49
CA ASN A 107 1.21 15.21 -4.05
C ASN A 107 1.15 13.73 -3.66
N HIS A 108 1.20 12.79 -4.61
CA HIS A 108 1.34 11.38 -4.29
C HIS A 108 2.78 11.08 -3.83
N PRO A 109 3.01 10.35 -2.71
CA PRO A 109 4.35 10.13 -2.17
C PRO A 109 5.32 9.47 -3.15
N THR A 110 4.80 8.53 -3.94
CA THR A 110 5.60 7.62 -4.77
C THR A 110 5.31 7.69 -6.28
N ILE A 111 4.37 8.52 -6.74
CA ILE A 111 3.98 8.61 -8.17
C ILE A 111 3.82 10.08 -8.58
N ASP A 112 4.32 10.46 -9.75
CA ASP A 112 3.96 11.75 -10.35
C ASP A 112 2.65 11.58 -11.15
N GLY A 113 1.56 12.15 -10.63
CA GLY A 113 0.24 12.10 -11.27
C GLY A 113 0.15 12.80 -12.63
N HIS A 114 1.12 13.64 -12.99
CA HIS A 114 1.18 14.26 -14.32
C HIS A 114 1.77 13.34 -15.39
N ASP A 115 2.61 12.37 -15.00
CA ASP A 115 3.15 11.36 -15.91
C ASP A 115 2.11 10.26 -16.18
N THR A 116 1.15 10.60 -17.04
CA THR A 116 0.04 9.72 -17.41
C THR A 116 0.51 8.34 -17.89
N ARG A 117 1.62 8.27 -18.62
CA ARG A 117 2.17 7.01 -19.13
C ARG A 117 2.63 6.13 -17.97
N LYS A 118 3.42 6.70 -17.06
CA LYS A 118 3.94 5.99 -15.89
C LYS A 118 2.84 5.58 -14.92
N VAL A 119 1.83 6.44 -14.68
CA VAL A 119 0.67 6.10 -13.85
C VAL A 119 -0.06 4.87 -14.42
N LYS A 120 -0.36 4.87 -15.73
CA LYS A 120 -1.01 3.72 -16.40
C LYS A 120 -0.18 2.44 -16.30
N MET A 121 1.14 2.52 -16.49
CA MET A 121 2.03 1.36 -16.37
C MET A 121 2.05 0.79 -14.95
N ILE A 122 2.15 1.65 -13.93
CA ILE A 122 2.16 1.22 -12.53
C ILE A 122 0.81 0.59 -12.16
N LEU A 123 -0.31 1.24 -12.49
CA LEU A 123 -1.65 0.68 -12.28
C LEU A 123 -1.81 -0.68 -12.96
N GLY A 124 -1.35 -0.80 -14.22
CA GLY A 124 -1.38 -2.05 -14.95
C GLY A 124 -0.62 -3.17 -14.23
N LYS A 125 0.54 -2.86 -13.63
CA LYS A 125 1.30 -3.82 -12.83
C LYS A 125 0.56 -4.23 -11.56
N PHE A 126 0.08 -3.26 -10.76
CA PHE A 126 -0.66 -3.56 -9.52
C PHE A 126 -1.91 -4.41 -9.80
N MET A 127 -2.66 -4.11 -10.87
CA MET A 127 -3.85 -4.88 -11.25
C MET A 127 -3.53 -6.25 -11.84
N LYS A 128 -2.37 -6.41 -12.48
CA LYS A 128 -1.90 -7.72 -12.94
C LYS A 128 -1.54 -8.63 -11.76
N ASP A 129 -0.88 -8.07 -10.76
CA ASP A 129 -0.41 -8.79 -9.57
C ASP A 129 -1.51 -8.90 -8.49
N PHE A 130 -2.66 -8.24 -8.68
CA PHE A 130 -3.76 -8.25 -7.73
C PHE A 130 -4.44 -9.63 -7.64
N THR A 131 -4.51 -10.15 -6.43
CA THR A 131 -5.28 -11.33 -6.05
C THR A 131 -6.31 -10.93 -4.99
N PRO A 132 -7.61 -11.24 -5.18
CA PRO A 132 -8.61 -11.08 -4.13
C PRO A 132 -8.18 -11.74 -2.82
N PHE A 133 -8.71 -11.27 -1.70
CA PHE A 133 -8.50 -11.95 -0.43
C PHE A 133 -9.26 -13.28 -0.40
N ASP A 134 -8.70 -14.22 0.35
CA ASP A 134 -9.23 -15.55 0.57
C ASP A 134 -8.87 -15.90 2.03
N ILE A 135 -9.86 -16.32 2.82
CA ILE A 135 -9.69 -16.60 4.25
C ILE A 135 -8.71 -17.74 4.51
N ASP A 136 -8.52 -18.65 3.54
CA ASP A 136 -7.53 -19.74 3.60
C ASP A 136 -6.07 -19.22 3.61
N GLU A 137 -5.88 -17.91 3.46
CA GLU A 137 -4.59 -17.23 3.63
C GLU A 137 -4.23 -16.92 5.08
N ALA A 138 -5.22 -16.87 5.96
CA ALA A 138 -5.04 -16.57 7.37
C ALA A 138 -4.40 -17.75 8.11
N THR A 139 -3.62 -17.45 9.15
CA THR A 139 -3.18 -18.46 10.12
C THR A 139 -4.34 -18.79 11.05
N THR A 140 -4.34 -19.99 11.65
CA THR A 140 -5.43 -20.45 12.52
C THR A 140 -5.49 -19.73 13.87
N SER A 141 -4.41 -19.04 14.26
CA SER A 141 -4.31 -18.34 15.54
C SER A 141 -4.90 -16.93 15.51
N ASN A 142 -5.01 -16.29 14.34
CA ASN A 142 -5.57 -14.95 14.22
C ASN A 142 -7.10 -14.99 14.08
N HIS A 143 -7.80 -14.15 14.83
CA HIS A 143 -9.19 -13.84 14.51
C HIS A 143 -9.22 -12.84 13.35
N VAL A 144 -9.84 -13.24 12.24
CA VAL A 144 -9.89 -12.42 11.02
C VAL A 144 -11.33 -12.03 10.73
N CYS A 145 -11.55 -10.73 10.51
CA CYS A 145 -12.82 -10.18 10.04
C CYS A 145 -12.60 -9.49 8.70
N GLU A 146 -13.65 -9.38 7.90
CA GLU A 146 -13.60 -8.73 6.59
C GLU A 146 -14.56 -7.54 6.54
N LEU A 147 -14.14 -6.48 5.88
CA LEU A 147 -14.97 -5.34 5.50
C LEU A 147 -14.75 -5.07 4.02
N ASP A 148 -15.82 -5.18 3.24
CA ASP A 148 -15.83 -4.80 1.85
C ASP A 148 -16.20 -3.32 1.72
N LEU A 149 -15.34 -2.57 1.04
CA LEU A 149 -15.54 -1.16 0.74
C LEU A 149 -15.55 -0.98 -0.79
N ASP A 150 -16.45 -0.15 -1.28
CA ASP A 150 -16.47 0.20 -2.70
C ASP A 150 -15.54 1.38 -2.99
N MET A 151 -14.40 1.13 -3.66
CA MET A 151 -13.53 2.21 -4.10
C MET A 151 -14.12 3.11 -5.19
N THR A 152 -15.24 2.76 -5.81
CA THR A 152 -15.92 3.62 -6.79
C THR A 152 -16.73 4.72 -6.12
N GLU A 153 -17.13 4.52 -4.86
CA GLU A 153 -17.80 5.52 -4.05
C GLU A 153 -16.89 6.66 -3.58
N GLY A 154 -17.49 7.75 -3.10
CA GLY A 154 -16.79 8.88 -2.51
C GLY A 154 -16.10 8.50 -1.20
N LEU A 155 -15.06 9.25 -0.81
CA LEU A 155 -14.32 8.95 0.42
C LEU A 155 -15.17 9.07 1.69
N LEU A 156 -16.21 9.92 1.70
CA LEU A 156 -17.11 10.08 2.84
C LEU A 156 -17.93 8.81 3.14
N PRO A 157 -18.77 8.28 2.24
CA PRO A 157 -19.54 7.06 2.51
C PRO A 157 -18.62 5.88 2.85
N THR A 158 -17.51 5.71 2.13
CA THR A 158 -16.49 4.68 2.45
C THR A 158 -15.91 4.85 3.86
N THR A 159 -15.72 6.08 4.34
CA THR A 159 -15.24 6.32 5.71
C THR A 159 -16.34 6.03 6.73
N MET A 160 -17.59 6.42 6.46
CA MET A 160 -18.73 6.13 7.35
C MET A 160 -18.94 4.63 7.52
N GLU A 161 -18.83 3.85 6.45
CA GLU A 161 -18.92 2.38 6.51
C GLU A 161 -17.80 1.76 7.36
N MET A 162 -16.56 2.24 7.19
CA MET A 162 -15.44 1.86 8.07
C MET A 162 -15.70 2.22 9.53
N LEU A 163 -16.27 3.41 9.81
CA LEU A 163 -16.58 3.83 11.18
C LEU A 163 -17.64 2.95 11.83
N SER A 164 -18.68 2.57 11.09
CA SER A 164 -19.71 1.62 11.56
C SER A 164 -19.10 0.26 11.92
N CYS A 165 -18.25 -0.29 11.05
CA CYS A 165 -17.53 -1.54 11.33
C CYS A 165 -16.64 -1.42 12.58
N LEU A 166 -15.88 -0.33 12.71
CA LEU A 166 -15.05 -0.10 13.90
C LEU A 166 -15.88 0.08 15.18
N HIS A 167 -17.06 0.71 15.10
CA HIS A 167 -17.97 0.82 16.24
C HIS A 167 -18.46 -0.55 16.71
N GLU A 168 -18.86 -1.43 15.78
CA GLU A 168 -19.33 -2.78 16.12
C GLU A 168 -18.26 -3.64 16.81
N HIS A 169 -17.00 -3.51 16.38
CA HIS A 169 -15.91 -4.32 16.91
C HIS A 169 -15.18 -3.72 18.11
N LEU A 170 -15.13 -2.39 18.22
CA LEU A 170 -14.30 -1.68 19.20
C LEU A 170 -15.11 -0.74 20.11
N PHE A 171 -16.43 -0.63 19.91
CA PHE A 171 -17.33 0.24 20.68
C PHE A 171 -16.90 1.72 20.67
N LEU A 172 -16.29 2.18 19.59
CA LEU A 172 -15.87 3.56 19.44
C LEU A 172 -17.08 4.47 19.19
N GLU A 173 -17.04 5.68 19.75
CA GLU A 173 -18.02 6.70 19.39
C GLU A 173 -17.86 7.07 17.91
N ILE A 174 -18.97 7.09 17.18
CA ILE A 174 -19.01 7.48 15.77
C ILE A 174 -19.15 9.01 15.72
N PRO A 175 -18.17 9.75 15.17
CA PRO A 175 -18.29 11.19 14.98
C PRO A 175 -19.42 11.54 14.03
N ASP A 176 -19.96 12.75 14.15
CA ASP A 176 -21.00 13.20 13.22
C ASP A 176 -20.47 13.31 11.78
N GLU A 177 -21.34 13.14 10.79
CA GLU A 177 -20.95 13.16 9.37
C GLU A 177 -20.27 14.48 8.95
N LYS A 178 -20.65 15.61 9.56
CA LYS A 178 -20.05 16.92 9.24
C LYS A 178 -18.62 17.01 9.77
N GLU A 179 -18.33 16.43 10.93
CA GLU A 179 -16.98 16.29 11.48
C GLU A 179 -16.12 15.38 10.62
N VAL A 180 -16.66 14.22 10.21
CA VAL A 180 -15.97 13.31 9.28
C VAL A 180 -15.66 14.04 7.97
N PHE A 181 -16.63 14.72 7.38
CA PHE A 181 -16.45 15.49 6.16
C PHE A 181 -15.37 16.58 6.31
N ARG A 182 -15.40 17.38 7.38
CA ARG A 182 -14.37 18.40 7.66
C ARG A 182 -12.97 17.78 7.78
N THR A 183 -12.87 16.65 8.46
CA THR A 183 -11.60 15.91 8.63
C THR A 183 -11.06 15.41 7.29
N LEU A 184 -11.94 14.88 6.43
CA LEU A 184 -11.58 14.42 5.09
C LEU A 184 -11.08 15.57 4.21
N MET A 185 -11.74 16.72 4.26
CA MET A 185 -11.32 17.92 3.51
C MET A 185 -9.94 18.40 3.95
N SER A 186 -9.69 18.50 5.26
CA SER A 186 -8.37 18.82 5.81
C SER A 186 -7.30 17.81 5.38
N GLY A 187 -7.62 16.52 5.41
CA GLY A 187 -6.73 15.45 4.96
C GLY A 187 -6.43 15.46 3.45
N MET A 188 -7.32 16.00 2.62
CA MET A 188 -7.09 16.17 1.18
C MET A 188 -6.14 17.33 0.87
N GLU A 189 -6.09 18.35 1.72
CA GLU A 189 -5.14 19.45 1.61
C GLU A 189 -3.71 19.04 2.01
N TYR A 190 -3.55 17.92 2.70
CA TYR A 190 -2.26 17.39 3.10
C TYR A 190 -1.31 17.20 1.90
N ARG A 191 -0.22 17.97 1.89
CA ARG A 191 0.84 17.86 0.90
C ARG A 191 1.99 17.04 1.48
N VAL A 192 2.35 15.96 0.79
CA VAL A 192 3.53 15.18 1.14
C VAL A 192 4.77 16.09 1.03
N PRO A 193 5.55 16.25 2.12
CA PRO A 193 6.79 17.03 2.09
C PRO A 193 7.74 16.55 0.99
N ASN A 194 8.40 17.46 0.27
CA ASN A 194 9.25 17.08 -0.87
C ASN A 194 10.38 16.11 -0.49
N LYS A 195 10.92 16.21 0.73
CA LYS A 195 11.94 15.30 1.29
C LYS A 195 11.46 13.86 1.46
N GLU A 196 10.15 13.63 1.52
CA GLU A 196 9.53 12.32 1.70
C GLU A 196 9.09 11.70 0.36
N LYS A 197 9.18 12.43 -0.76
CA LYS A 197 8.79 11.93 -2.08
C LYS A 197 9.84 10.95 -2.61
N LYS A 198 9.44 9.70 -2.81
CA LYS A 198 10.26 8.63 -3.39
C LYS A 198 9.57 8.09 -4.64
N PHE A 199 9.70 8.81 -5.75
CA PHE A 199 9.05 8.39 -6.98
C PHE A 199 9.54 7.00 -7.42
N LEU A 200 8.61 6.07 -7.60
CA LEU A 200 8.90 4.73 -8.09
C LEU A 200 9.65 4.84 -9.42
N GLN A 201 10.90 4.38 -9.46
CA GLN A 201 11.64 4.27 -10.70
C GLN A 201 11.28 2.93 -11.34
N LEU A 202 10.90 2.96 -12.62
CA LEU A 202 10.82 1.73 -13.41
C LEU A 202 12.25 1.22 -13.56
N LYS A 203 12.55 0.01 -13.08
CA LYS A 203 13.76 -0.68 -13.52
C LYS A 203 13.58 -0.95 -15.01
N GLY A 204 14.24 -0.16 -15.86
CA GLY A 204 14.41 -0.51 -17.26
C GLY A 204 15.12 -1.86 -17.34
N LYS A 205 14.75 -2.68 -18.33
CA LYS A 205 15.65 -3.75 -18.77
C LYS A 205 16.95 -3.06 -19.17
N SER A 206 18.00 -3.22 -18.38
CA SER A 206 19.35 -2.81 -18.78
C SER A 206 19.76 -3.71 -19.94
N GLN A 207 19.53 -3.27 -21.18
CA GLN A 207 20.38 -3.68 -22.29
C GLN A 207 21.67 -2.86 -22.19
N ASP A 208 22.77 -3.58 -22.39
CA ASP A 208 24.13 -3.11 -22.60
C ASP A 208 24.90 -2.57 -21.39
N SER A 209 25.46 -3.52 -20.64
CA SER A 209 26.81 -3.38 -20.09
C SER A 209 27.52 -4.74 -20.00
N HIS A 210 27.77 -5.38 -21.16
CA HIS A 210 28.84 -6.38 -21.25
C HIS A 210 30.08 -5.79 -21.93
N LYS A 211 30.92 -5.21 -21.05
CA LYS A 211 32.37 -5.38 -20.95
C LYS A 211 33.19 -5.38 -22.25
N ASN A 212 33.75 -4.21 -22.53
CA ASN A 212 35.18 -4.15 -22.84
C ASN A 212 36.00 -4.59 -21.61
N ILE A 213 37.18 -5.14 -21.88
CA ILE A 213 38.27 -5.61 -20.97
C ILE A 213 38.34 -7.14 -20.78
N ARG A 214 39.10 -7.80 -21.67
CA ARG A 214 40.19 -8.75 -21.34
C ARG A 214 41.27 -8.61 -22.43
N GLN A 215 42.38 -7.94 -22.12
CA GLN A 215 43.68 -8.51 -21.71
C GLN A 215 44.68 -8.53 -22.89
N GLY A 216 45.62 -7.60 -22.84
CA GLY A 216 46.91 -7.73 -23.53
C GLY A 216 47.86 -8.65 -22.75
N SER A 217 48.91 -9.08 -23.46
CA SER A 217 50.11 -9.80 -23.00
C SER A 217 49.99 -11.30 -22.70
N SER A 218 50.11 -12.11 -23.76
CA SER A 218 50.83 -13.38 -23.72
C SER A 218 52.17 -13.17 -24.43
N LYS A 219 53.25 -13.07 -23.66
CA LYS A 219 54.63 -13.31 -24.11
C LYS A 219 55.06 -14.60 -23.43
N ARG A 220 55.24 -15.69 -24.19
CA ARG A 220 56.27 -16.69 -23.90
C ARG A 220 56.61 -17.48 -25.16
N GLN A 221 57.89 -17.38 -25.49
CA GLN A 221 58.64 -18.17 -26.46
C GLN A 221 58.24 -19.64 -26.46
N ASN A 222 58.15 -20.24 -27.64
CA ASN A 222 58.52 -21.64 -27.81
C ASN A 222 59.51 -21.78 -28.96
N ASN A 223 60.53 -22.58 -28.69
CA ASN A 223 61.72 -22.82 -29.47
C ASN A 223 61.45 -23.83 -30.62
N ARG A 224 62.16 -23.61 -31.73
CA ARG A 224 62.83 -24.59 -32.61
C ARG A 224 62.05 -25.64 -33.45
N SER A 225 62.63 -25.78 -34.65
CA SER A 225 62.81 -26.96 -35.52
C SER A 225 61.65 -27.39 -36.43
N GLY A 226 61.95 -27.38 -37.74
CA GLY A 226 61.13 -27.87 -38.84
C GLY A 226 61.38 -27.05 -40.09
#